data_AF-A0AAV5FZ55-F1
#
_entry.id   AF-A0AAV5FZ55-F1
#
_cell.length_a   1.000
_cell.length_b   1.000
_cell.length_c   1.000
_cell.angle_alpha   90.00
_cell.angle_beta   90.00
_cell.angle_gamma   90.00
#
_symmetry.space_group_name_H-M   'P 1'
#
loop_
_entity.id
_entity.type
_entity.pdbx_description
1 polymer ?
#
loop_
_entity_poly.entity_id
_entity_poly.type
_entity_poly.pdbx_seq_one_letter_code
_entity_poly.pdbx_strand_id
1 'polypeptide(L)' 'MIAECHQYASFPPEPKIPPSDACCNVWKNANIPCLCARVTKETEKTWCMEKIVYIGKYCGKPMQPGYHCGSFTVPGGGQ' A
#
# COMPACT_ATOMS: atom_id res chain seq x y z
N MET A 1 -9.56 -2.98 1.47
CA MET A 1 -8.30 -3.14 0.71
C MET A 1 -8.61 -3.47 -0.75
N ILE A 2 -7.59 -3.59 -1.61
CA ILE A 2 -7.70 -3.86 -3.05
C ILE A 2 -7.33 -5.31 -3.31
N ALA A 3 -8.29 -6.19 -3.60
CA ALA A 3 -8.07 -7.64 -3.65
C ALA A 3 -6.96 -8.06 -4.63
N GLU A 4 -6.89 -7.41 -5.78
CA GLU A 4 -5.91 -7.60 -6.85
C GLU A 4 -4.48 -7.34 -6.38
N CYS A 5 -4.32 -6.52 -5.34
CA CYS A 5 -3.03 -6.20 -4.75
C CYS A 5 -2.67 -7.07 -3.53
N HIS A 6 -3.56 -7.95 -3.06
CA HIS A 6 -3.40 -8.67 -1.80
C HIS A 6 -2.07 -9.43 -1.72
N GLN A 7 -1.78 -10.27 -2.71
CA GLN A 7 -0.55 -11.07 -2.73
C GLN A 7 0.75 -10.24 -2.73
N TYR A 8 0.71 -9.04 -3.32
CA TYR A 8 1.87 -8.14 -3.39
C TYR A 8 2.02 -7.29 -2.13
N ALA A 9 0.96 -7.17 -1.34
CA ALA A 9 0.89 -6.36 -0.13
C ALA A 9 0.87 -7.17 1.16
N SER A 10 0.83 -8.50 1.11
CA SER A 10 0.89 -9.34 2.31
C SER A 10 2.31 -9.42 2.90
N PHE A 11 2.39 -9.64 4.21
CA PHE A 11 3.64 -10.01 4.89
C PHE A 11 4.23 -11.32 4.32
N PRO A 12 5.55 -11.55 4.45
CA PRO A 12 6.59 -10.68 5.04
C PRO A 12 6.93 -9.42 4.21
N PRO A 13 7.68 -8.43 4.75
CA PRO A 13 8.02 -7.20 4.01
C PRO A 13 8.92 -7.43 2.79
N GLU A 14 9.73 -8.50 2.82
CA GLU A 14 10.55 -8.95 1.70
C GLU A 14 10.21 -10.39 1.29
N PRO A 15 10.33 -10.74 -0.01
CA PRO A 15 10.70 -9.86 -1.11
C PRO A 15 9.54 -8.94 -1.55
N LYS A 16 9.89 -7.78 -2.12
CA LYS A 16 8.94 -6.90 -2.82
C LYS A 16 8.74 -7.42 -4.25
N ILE A 17 7.59 -8.03 -4.50
CA ILE A 17 7.25 -8.62 -5.79
C ILE A 17 6.58 -7.54 -6.66
N PRO A 18 7.01 -7.34 -7.93
CA PRO A 18 6.35 -6.42 -8.85
C PRO A 18 4.85 -6.71 -8.97
N PRO A 19 3.97 -5.71 -8.76
CA PRO A 19 2.53 -5.89 -8.91
C PRO A 19 2.14 -6.14 -10.37
N SER A 20 1.04 -6.89 -10.58
CA SER A 20 0.45 -7.07 -11.89
C SER A 20 -0.20 -5.79 -12.43
N ASP A 21 -0.42 -5.73 -13.74
CA ASP A 21 -1.17 -4.65 -14.38
C ASP A 21 -2.58 -4.49 -13.79
N ALA A 22 -3.22 -5.61 -13.42
CA ALA A 22 -4.50 -5.60 -12.74
C ALA A 22 -4.43 -4.82 -11.43
N CYS A 23 -3.46 -5.14 -10.54
CA CYS A 23 -3.23 -4.40 -9.30
C CYS A 23 -2.91 -2.92 -9.57
N CYS A 24 -2.05 -2.61 -10.55
CA CYS A 24 -1.71 -1.22 -10.85
C CYS A 24 -2.90 -0.42 -11.40
N ASN A 25 -3.77 -1.01 -12.21
CA ASN A 25 -4.93 -0.32 -12.75
C ASN A 25 -5.93 0.05 -11.65
N VAL A 26 -6.23 -0.88 -10.73
CA VAL A 26 -7.11 -0.57 -9.61
C VAL A 26 -6.45 0.41 -8.63
N TRP A 27 -5.13 0.30 -8.40
CA TRP A 27 -4.40 1.23 -7.54
C TRP A 27 -4.44 2.67 -8.05
N LYS A 28 -4.19 2.86 -9.36
CA LYS A 28 -4.25 4.18 -10.01
C LYS A 28 -5.62 4.85 -9.85
N ASN A 29 -6.69 4.05 -9.91
CA ASN A 29 -8.07 4.52 -9.76
C ASN A 29 -8.56 4.58 -8.30
N ALA A 30 -7.79 4.02 -7.35
CA ALA A 30 -8.19 3.96 -5.96
C ALA A 30 -8.20 5.35 -5.30
N ASN A 31 -9.20 5.55 -4.44
CA ASN A 31 -9.24 6.65 -3.48
C ASN A 31 -8.42 6.27 -2.25
N ILE A 32 -7.11 6.57 -2.29
CA ILE A 32 -6.15 6.24 -1.23
C ILE A 32 -6.59 6.80 0.14
N PRO A 33 -7.07 8.06 0.25
CA PRO A 33 -7.65 8.56 1.50
C PRO A 33 -8.74 7.67 2.09
N CYS A 34 -9.72 7.26 1.27
CA CYS A 34 -10.80 6.39 1.70
C CYS A 34 -10.29 5.00 2.13
N LEU A 35 -9.29 4.46 1.44
CA LEU A 35 -8.67 3.18 1.82
C LEU A 35 -7.95 3.28 3.17
N CYS A 36 -7.18 4.34 3.40
CA CYS A 36 -6.45 4.57 4.64
C CYS A 36 -7.39 4.77 5.84
N ALA A 37 -8.54 5.42 5.64
CA ALA A 37 -9.57 5.54 6.68
C ALA A 37 -10.17 4.19 7.13
N ARG A 38 -10.03 3.14 6.31
CA ARG A 38 -10.50 1.78 6.63
C ARG A 38 -9.40 0.87 7.20
N VAL A 39 -8.16 1.35 7.29
CA VAL A 39 -7.06 0.56 7.85
C VAL A 39 -7.22 0.50 9.36
N THR A 40 -7.37 -0.72 9.87
CA THR A 40 -7.40 -1.04 11.30
C THR A 40 -6.13 -1.78 11.72
N LYS A 41 -5.91 -1.93 13.03
CA LYS A 41 -4.81 -2.77 13.56
C LYS A 41 -4.85 -4.21 13.06
N GLU A 42 -6.04 -4.76 12.79
CA GLU A 42 -6.17 -6.09 12.19
C GLU A 42 -5.76 -6.09 10.72
N THR A 43 -6.11 -5.04 9.98
CA THR A 43 -5.66 -4.89 8.59
C THR A 43 -4.14 -4.82 8.52
N GLU A 44 -3.50 -4.09 9.44
CA GLU A 44 -2.04 -3.96 9.53
C GLU A 44 -1.32 -5.26 9.89
N LYS A 45 -2.01 -6.31 10.38
CA LYS A 45 -1.41 -7.63 10.60
C LYS A 45 -1.32 -8.47 9.33
N THR A 46 -2.20 -8.20 8.37
CA THR A 46 -2.27 -8.96 7.11
C THR A 46 -1.64 -8.21 5.96
N TRP A 47 -1.77 -6.88 5.96
CA TRP A 47 -1.30 -5.98 4.91
C TRP A 47 -0.03 -5.26 5.37
N CYS A 48 1.10 -5.65 4.77
CA CYS A 48 2.38 -5.02 4.96
C CYS A 48 2.39 -3.64 4.29
N MET A 49 2.31 -2.59 5.11
CA MET A 49 2.25 -1.21 4.64
C MET A 49 3.50 -0.80 3.84
N GLU A 50 4.67 -1.36 4.14
CA GLU A 50 5.88 -1.12 3.34
C GLU A 50 5.75 -1.62 1.90
N LYS A 51 5.08 -2.76 1.70
CA LYS A 51 4.77 -3.29 0.38
C LYS A 51 3.70 -2.47 -0.32
N ILE A 52 2.72 -1.95 0.41
CA ILE A 52 1.74 -0.99 -0.15
C ILE A 52 2.45 0.27 -0.67
N VAL A 53 3.42 0.81 0.07
CA VAL A 53 4.23 1.95 -0.39
C VAL A 53 5.02 1.58 -1.64
N TYR A 54 5.58 0.36 -1.71
CA TYR A 54 6.25 -0.14 -2.91
C TYR A 54 5.29 -0.22 -4.12
N ILE A 55 4.10 -0.78 -3.96
CA ILE A 55 3.06 -0.84 -5.01
C ILE A 55 2.74 0.56 -5.51
N GLY A 56 2.54 1.52 -4.60
CA GLY A 56 2.24 2.89 -5.00
C GLY A 56 3.33 3.54 -5.84
N LYS A 57 4.60 3.36 -5.44
CA LYS A 57 5.76 3.82 -6.22
C LYS A 57 5.83 3.12 -7.57
N TYR A 58 5.73 1.79 -7.60
CA TYR A 58 5.84 0.99 -8.82
C TYR A 58 4.73 1.32 -9.82
N CYS A 59 3.49 1.43 -9.36
CA CYS A 59 2.33 1.70 -10.20
C CYS A 59 2.17 3.18 -10.60
N GLY A 60 3.12 4.07 -10.24
CA GLY A 60 3.10 5.48 -10.66
C GLY A 60 2.08 6.36 -9.94
N LYS A 61 1.60 5.92 -8.76
CA LYS A 61 0.75 6.73 -7.86
C LYS A 61 1.24 6.56 -6.42
N PRO A 62 2.37 7.21 -6.07
CA PRO A 62 2.96 7.08 -4.74
C PRO A 62 2.04 7.67 -3.66
N MET A 63 2.09 7.08 -2.48
CA MET A 63 1.45 7.66 -1.29
C MET A 63 2.24 8.90 -0.88
N GLN A 64 1.55 9.95 -0.43
CA GLN A 64 2.21 11.16 0.06
C GLN A 64 2.94 10.86 1.39
N PRO A 65 4.20 11.30 1.54
CA PRO A 65 4.90 11.32 2.81
C PRO A 65 4.09 11.93 3.95
N GLY A 66 4.19 11.37 5.15
CA GLY A 66 3.50 11.88 6.34
C GLY A 66 2.01 11.57 6.39
N TYR A 67 1.46 10.90 5.37
CA TYR A 67 0.06 10.47 5.39
C TYR A 67 -0.16 9.31 6.35
N HIS A 68 -1.26 9.33 7.11
CA HIS A 68 -1.59 8.31 8.09
C HIS A 68 -2.62 7.31 7.54
N CYS A 69 -2.33 6.03 7.69
CA CYS A 69 -3.23 4.93 7.31
C CYS A 69 -3.28 3.94 8.48
N GLY A 70 -4.31 4.05 9.33
CA GLY A 70 -4.33 3.36 10.60
C GLY A 70 -3.27 3.92 11.56
N SER A 71 -2.41 3.05 12.09
CA SER A 71 -1.26 3.43 12.91
C SER A 71 0.01 3.68 12.07
N PHE A 72 0.03 3.22 10.83
CA PHE A 72 1.14 3.44 9.91
C PHE A 72 1.19 4.88 9.40
N THR A 73 2.39 5.47 9.46
CA THR A 73 2.69 6.76 8.85
C THR A 73 3.57 6.51 7.62
N VAL A 74 3.14 7.00 6.46
CA VAL A 74 3.90 6.85 5.22
C VAL A 74 5.26 7.52 5.39
N PRO A 75 6.37 6.77 5.29
CA PRO A 75 7.69 7.35 5.46
C PRO A 75 7.94 8.36 4.34
N GLY A 76 8.38 9.56 4.71
CA GLY A 76 8.99 10.47 3.75
C GLY A 76 10.28 9.83 3.25
N GLY A 77 10.41 9.65 1.94
CA GLY A 77 11.67 9.25 1.35
C GLY A 77 12.73 10.29 1.69
N GLY A 78 13.55 10.01 2.71
CA GLY A 78 14.42 10.97 3.34
C GLY A 78 15.31 10.38 4.43
N GLN A 79 15.87 9.18 4.18
CA GLN A 79 17.23 8.73 4.55
C GLN A 79 17.48 7.35 3.94
#